data_AF-A0A7C3PZE3-F1
#
_entry.id   AF-A0A7C3PZE3-F1
#
_cell.length_a   1.000
_cell.length_b   1.000
_cell.length_c   1.000
_cell.angle_alpha   90.00
_cell.angle_beta   90.00
_cell.angle_gamma   90.00
#
_symmetry.space_group_name_H-M   'P 1'
#
loop_
_entity.id
_entity.type
_entity.pdbx_description
1 polymer ?
#
loop_
_entity_poly.entity_id
_entity_poly.type
_entity_poly.pdbx_seq_one_letter_code
_entity_poly.pdbx_strand_id
1 'polypeptide(L)'
;CRGGVMALSLLRSPTHPDPEADQGEHEFTYAMMPHRGDWRAAGVDQEAEGLNMPLGVLGAGVSGRDGEVWSLLEVRGEGGAGVMVSALKPAEDGRGIVLRAWESHGRAGRIVVDWKAPVRGVERVDLLERPLAAGRCSHEGARTTIEVGAFEIVTLRFERVA
;
A
#
# COMPACT_ATOMS: atom_id res chain seq x y z
N CYS A 1 -17.69 -17.70 -3.33
CA CYS A 1 -18.22 -18.60 -4.39
C CYS A 1 -19.24 -19.55 -3.79
N ARG A 2 -20.43 -19.69 -4.38
CA ARG A 2 -21.41 -20.70 -3.97
C ARG A 2 -21.44 -21.78 -5.04
N GLY A 3 -21.06 -23.00 -4.68
CA GLY A 3 -20.99 -24.11 -5.65
C GLY A 3 -20.06 -23.84 -6.85
N GLY A 4 -18.92 -23.16 -6.62
CA GLY A 4 -17.97 -22.82 -7.69
C GLY A 4 -18.36 -21.61 -8.55
N VAL A 5 -19.53 -21.00 -8.31
CA VAL A 5 -19.96 -19.78 -9.02
C VAL A 5 -19.48 -18.54 -8.27
N MET A 6 -18.79 -17.64 -8.97
CA MET A 6 -18.52 -16.27 -8.55
C MET A 6 -19.64 -15.36 -9.05
N ALA A 7 -20.16 -14.51 -8.17
CA ALA A 7 -21.18 -13.52 -8.51
C ALA A 7 -20.73 -12.17 -7.96
N LEU A 8 -20.86 -11.12 -8.77
CA LEU A 8 -20.57 -9.73 -8.41
C LEU A 8 -21.87 -8.94 -8.53
N SER A 9 -22.31 -8.34 -7.43
CA SER A 9 -23.42 -7.39 -7.47
C SER A 9 -22.90 -6.05 -7.95
N LEU A 10 -23.35 -5.59 -9.12
CA LEU A 10 -22.94 -4.30 -9.68
C LEU A 10 -23.72 -3.14 -9.06
N LEU A 11 -25.04 -3.32 -8.89
CA LEU A 11 -25.92 -2.29 -8.33
C LEU A 11 -27.01 -2.91 -7.46
N ARG A 12 -27.45 -2.16 -6.46
CA ARG A 12 -28.68 -2.44 -5.70
C ARG A 12 -29.39 -1.10 -5.46
N SER A 13 -30.59 -0.97 -6.00
CA SER A 13 -31.38 0.28 -5.94
C SER A 13 -32.58 0.14 -4.98
N PRO A 14 -32.40 0.29 -3.66
CA PRO A 14 -33.52 0.28 -2.72
C PRO A 14 -34.35 1.56 -2.85
N THR A 15 -35.67 1.45 -2.76
CA THR A 15 -36.59 2.60 -2.91
C THR A 15 -36.94 3.29 -1.58
N HIS A 16 -36.38 2.82 -0.47
CA HIS A 16 -36.50 3.44 0.84
C HIS A 16 -35.10 3.53 1.46
N PRO A 17 -34.69 4.69 2.01
CA PRO A 17 -35.47 5.92 2.23
C PRO A 17 -35.60 6.83 0.99
N ASP A 18 -34.90 6.52 -0.09
CA ASP A 18 -34.82 7.34 -1.30
C ASP A 18 -35.48 6.63 -2.49
N PRO A 19 -36.58 7.16 -3.06
CA PRO A 19 -37.24 6.56 -4.23
C PRO A 19 -36.43 6.69 -5.53
N GLU A 20 -35.43 7.57 -5.56
CA GLU A 20 -34.60 7.85 -6.73
C GLU A 20 -33.19 7.28 -6.62
N ALA A 21 -32.94 6.43 -5.61
CA ALA A 21 -31.63 5.82 -5.37
C ALA A 21 -31.09 5.15 -6.63
N ASP A 22 -29.86 5.53 -6.98
CA ASP A 22 -29.09 4.98 -8.09
C ASP A 22 -29.76 5.10 -9.48
N GLN A 23 -30.70 6.03 -9.67
CA GLN A 23 -31.16 6.38 -11.02
C GLN A 23 -30.09 7.21 -11.74
N GLY A 24 -29.78 6.86 -12.99
CA GLY A 24 -28.78 7.56 -13.80
C GLY A 24 -27.83 6.62 -14.52
N GLU A 25 -26.75 7.19 -15.06
CA GLU A 25 -25.67 6.45 -15.72
C GLU A 25 -24.66 5.96 -14.68
N HIS A 26 -24.24 4.70 -14.82
CA HIS A 26 -23.25 4.06 -13.96
C HIS A 26 -22.16 3.43 -14.81
N GLU A 27 -20.91 3.59 -14.38
CA GLU A 27 -19.76 2.94 -14.97
C GLU A 27 -19.14 1.97 -13.95
N PHE A 28 -18.97 0.71 -14.36
CA PHE A 28 -18.42 -0.34 -13.51
C PHE A 28 -17.13 -0.89 -14.11
N THR A 29 -16.05 -0.88 -13.32
CA THR A 29 -14.79 -1.54 -13.67
C THR A 29 -14.64 -2.81 -12.84
N TYR A 30 -14.39 -3.94 -13.50
CA TYR A 30 -14.08 -5.21 -12.86
C TYR A 30 -13.08 -5.99 -13.72
N ALA A 31 -12.30 -6.85 -13.07
CA ALA A 31 -11.35 -7.73 -13.74
C ALA A 31 -11.43 -9.14 -13.14
N MET A 32 -11.12 -10.14 -13.95
CA MET A 32 -10.92 -11.50 -13.52
C MET A 32 -9.49 -11.89 -13.90
N MET A 33 -8.70 -12.33 -12.92
CA MET A 33 -7.31 -12.75 -13.10
C MET A 33 -7.21 -14.27 -12.85
N PRO A 34 -7.37 -15.11 -13.88
CA PRO A 34 -7.04 -16.52 -13.76
C PRO A 34 -5.55 -16.69 -13.48
N HIS A 35 -5.20 -17.48 -12.48
CA HIS A 35 -3.81 -17.70 -12.10
C HIS A 35 -3.56 -19.17 -11.75
N ARG A 36 -2.28 -19.55 -11.70
CA ARG A 36 -1.84 -20.85 -11.16
C ARG A 36 -1.53 -20.71 -9.68
N GLY A 37 -1.64 -21.81 -8.94
CA GLY A 37 -1.30 -21.82 -7.51
C GLY A 37 -2.26 -20.98 -6.66
N ASP A 38 -1.77 -20.52 -5.51
CA ASP A 38 -2.53 -19.62 -4.63
C ASP A 38 -2.42 -18.15 -5.07
N TRP A 39 -3.31 -17.33 -4.52
CA TRP A 39 -3.40 -15.91 -4.86
C TRP A 39 -2.16 -15.10 -4.45
N ARG A 40 -1.38 -15.58 -3.46
CA ARG A 40 -0.18 -14.91 -2.96
C ARG A 40 0.97 -15.03 -3.95
N ALA A 41 1.21 -16.25 -4.43
CA ALA A 41 2.24 -16.51 -5.43
C ALA A 41 1.92 -15.86 -6.77
N ALA A 42 0.63 -15.68 -7.07
CA ALA A 42 0.15 -15.01 -8.27
C ALA A 42 0.13 -13.48 -8.18
N GLY A 43 0.33 -12.88 -6.99
CA GLY A 43 0.31 -11.43 -6.80
C GLY A 43 -1.07 -10.79 -7.04
N VAL A 44 -2.16 -11.52 -6.76
CA VAL A 44 -3.53 -11.05 -7.05
C VAL A 44 -3.86 -9.77 -6.28
N ASP A 45 -3.34 -9.61 -5.06
CA ASP A 45 -3.49 -8.42 -4.25
C ASP A 45 -2.80 -7.19 -4.87
N GLN A 46 -1.60 -7.35 -5.42
CA GLN A 46 -0.88 -6.29 -6.12
C GLN A 46 -1.59 -5.84 -7.40
N GLU A 47 -2.05 -6.79 -8.22
CA GLU A 47 -2.79 -6.48 -9.45
C GLU A 47 -4.16 -5.84 -9.15
N ALA A 48 -4.84 -6.28 -8.09
CA ALA A 48 -6.10 -5.67 -7.64
C ALA A 48 -5.92 -4.21 -7.20
N GLU A 49 -4.85 -3.88 -6.49
CA GLU A 49 -4.51 -2.50 -6.16
C GLU A 49 -4.12 -1.69 -7.41
N GLY A 50 -3.35 -2.29 -8.33
CA GLY A 50 -3.01 -1.67 -9.61
C GLY A 50 -4.23 -1.26 -10.43
N LEU A 51 -5.28 -2.08 -10.45
CA LEU A 51 -6.55 -1.74 -11.11
C LEU A 51 -7.23 -0.51 -10.50
N ASN A 52 -7.07 -0.28 -9.19
CA ASN A 52 -7.65 0.85 -8.47
C ASN A 52 -6.75 2.10 -8.45
N MET A 53 -5.53 2.02 -8.98
CA MET A 53 -4.56 3.12 -9.06
C MET A 53 -4.24 3.48 -10.52
N PRO A 54 -5.09 4.29 -11.19
CA PRO A 54 -4.85 4.67 -12.57
C PRO A 54 -3.55 5.48 -12.71
N LEU A 55 -2.84 5.26 -13.82
CA LEU A 55 -1.60 5.98 -14.12
C LEU A 55 -1.91 7.45 -14.44
N GLY A 56 -1.16 8.36 -13.81
CA GLY A 56 -1.16 9.77 -14.16
C GLY A 56 -0.23 10.04 -15.35
N VAL A 57 -0.74 10.69 -16.40
CA VAL A 57 0.07 11.14 -17.54
C VAL A 57 0.57 12.55 -17.23
N LEU A 58 1.89 12.71 -17.18
CA LEU A 58 2.52 14.02 -17.03
C LEU A 58 2.79 14.63 -18.42
N GLY A 59 2.46 15.92 -18.59
CA GLY A 59 2.68 16.63 -19.85
C GLY A 59 4.17 16.86 -20.16
N ALA A 60 4.47 17.09 -21.44
CA ALA A 60 5.82 17.49 -21.87
C ALA A 60 6.23 18.81 -21.17
N GLY A 61 7.41 18.83 -20.56
CA GLY A 61 7.94 20.00 -19.84
C GLY A 61 8.08 19.83 -18.32
N VAL A 62 7.72 18.68 -17.75
CA VAL A 62 8.22 18.32 -16.41
C VAL A 62 9.74 18.18 -16.51
N SER A 63 10.46 19.05 -15.81
CA SER A 63 11.92 18.98 -15.70
C SER A 63 12.34 17.80 -14.83
N GLY A 64 12.39 16.61 -15.44
CA GLY A 64 13.17 15.46 -15.00
C GLY A 64 14.21 15.13 -16.08
N ARG A 65 15.24 14.35 -15.78
CA ARG A 65 16.05 13.79 -16.86
C ARG A 65 15.15 12.85 -17.66
N ASP A 66 15.01 13.09 -18.96
CA ASP A 66 14.23 12.23 -19.85
C ASP A 66 14.64 10.75 -19.64
N GLY A 67 13.65 9.90 -19.34
CA GLY A 67 13.87 8.46 -19.14
C GLY A 67 14.39 8.03 -17.77
N GLU A 68 14.58 8.94 -16.80
CA GLU A 68 15.03 8.56 -15.45
C GLU A 68 13.83 8.17 -14.57
N VAL A 69 13.66 6.87 -14.34
CA VAL A 69 12.71 6.35 -13.35
C VAL A 69 13.30 6.56 -11.96
N TRP A 70 12.62 7.36 -11.13
CA TRP A 70 13.03 7.61 -9.76
C TRP A 70 11.97 7.14 -8.76
N SER A 71 12.42 6.57 -7.65
CA SER A 71 11.57 6.28 -6.48
C SER A 71 12.27 6.77 -5.22
N LEU A 72 11.50 7.23 -4.24
CA LEU A 72 12.01 7.58 -2.91
C LEU A 72 12.49 6.33 -2.15
N LEU A 73 11.80 5.21 -2.35
CA LEU A 73 11.97 3.99 -1.57
C LEU A 73 11.50 2.76 -2.34
N GLU A 74 11.96 1.61 -1.91
CA GLU A 74 11.50 0.30 -2.36
C GLU A 74 11.12 -0.52 -1.14
N VAL A 75 9.95 -1.17 -1.17
CA VAL A 75 9.45 -1.99 -0.06
C VAL A 75 9.29 -3.42 -0.52
N ARG A 76 9.81 -4.37 0.26
CA ARG A 76 9.62 -5.81 0.02
C ARG A 76 9.33 -6.54 1.32
N GLY A 77 8.67 -7.68 1.19
CA GLY A 77 8.52 -8.65 2.27
C GLY A 77 9.61 -9.73 2.21
N GLU A 78 10.06 -10.19 3.37
CA GLU A 78 10.98 -11.32 3.54
C GLU A 78 10.39 -12.34 4.52
N GLY A 79 10.81 -13.60 4.42
CA GLY A 79 10.26 -14.69 5.25
C GLY A 79 8.82 -15.10 4.88
N GLY A 80 8.36 -14.74 3.68
CA GLY A 80 7.02 -15.06 3.19
C GLY A 80 5.95 -14.02 3.52
N ALA A 81 6.30 -12.95 4.24
CA ALA A 81 5.45 -11.77 4.39
C ALA A 81 5.17 -11.13 3.02
N GLY A 82 3.91 -10.84 2.74
CA GLY A 82 3.52 -9.91 1.68
C GLY A 82 3.65 -8.48 2.19
N VAL A 83 3.72 -7.50 1.30
CA VAL A 83 3.70 -6.09 1.73
C VAL A 83 2.92 -5.24 0.74
N MET A 84 2.01 -4.44 1.29
CA MET A 84 1.28 -3.42 0.55
C MET A 84 1.44 -2.07 1.24
N VAL A 85 1.83 -1.05 0.49
CA VAL A 85 1.94 0.33 0.97
C VAL A 85 0.58 0.98 0.85
N SER A 86 0.03 1.44 1.98
CA SER A 86 -1.28 2.08 2.02
C SER A 86 -1.20 3.61 2.09
N ALA A 87 -0.07 4.17 2.54
CA ALA A 87 0.11 5.62 2.57
C ALA A 87 1.59 6.02 2.59
N LEU A 88 1.89 7.10 1.87
CA LEU A 88 3.09 7.91 2.05
C LEU A 88 2.65 9.37 2.11
N LYS A 89 2.75 10.00 3.28
CA LYS A 89 2.18 11.33 3.52
C LYS A 89 3.03 12.16 4.47
N PRO A 90 2.90 13.50 4.50
CA PRO A 90 3.44 14.29 5.60
C PRO A 90 2.89 13.84 6.97
N ALA A 91 3.71 13.97 8.01
CA ALA A 91 3.25 13.81 9.39
C ALA A 91 2.19 14.87 9.72
N GLU A 92 1.23 14.54 10.58
CA GLU A 92 0.12 15.43 10.97
C GLU A 92 0.60 16.72 11.66
N ASP A 93 1.71 16.64 12.39
CA ASP A 93 2.33 17.81 13.03
C ASP A 93 3.26 18.61 12.08
N GLY A 94 3.29 18.25 10.80
CA GLY A 94 4.13 18.88 9.78
C GLY A 94 5.61 18.54 9.85
N ARG A 95 6.04 17.65 10.75
CA ARG A 95 7.46 17.32 10.95
C ARG A 95 7.76 15.90 10.50
N GLY A 96 8.31 15.78 9.30
CA GLY A 96 8.69 14.50 8.70
C GLY A 96 7.59 13.89 7.84
N ILE A 97 7.78 12.61 7.53
CA ILE A 97 6.98 11.83 6.58
C ILE A 97 6.55 10.54 7.27
N VAL A 98 5.34 10.09 6.96
CA VAL A 98 4.74 8.85 7.42
C VAL A 98 4.63 7.88 6.25
N LEU A 99 5.22 6.69 6.41
CA LEU A 99 5.02 5.52 5.55
C LEU A 99 4.15 4.52 6.30
N ARG A 100 2.99 4.16 5.74
CA ARG A 100 2.13 3.10 6.25
C ARG A 100 2.11 1.94 5.27
N ALA A 101 2.36 0.75 5.79
CA ALA A 101 2.28 -0.50 5.06
C ALA A 101 1.62 -1.56 5.94
N TRP A 102 1.22 -2.67 5.35
CA TRP A 102 0.69 -3.81 6.08
C TRP A 102 1.15 -5.12 5.45
N GLU A 103 1.20 -6.17 6.27
CA GLU A 103 1.56 -7.51 5.82
C GLU A 103 0.37 -8.15 5.10
N SER A 104 0.49 -8.39 3.79
CA SER A 104 -0.67 -8.75 2.97
C SER A 104 -1.01 -10.22 2.88
N HIS A 105 -0.07 -11.11 3.20
CA HIS A 105 -0.20 -12.55 2.98
C HIS A 105 -0.64 -13.33 4.22
N GLY A 106 -0.83 -12.70 5.38
CA GLY A 106 -1.19 -13.37 6.62
C GLY A 106 -0.05 -14.26 7.15
N ARG A 107 1.20 -13.86 6.96
CA ARG A 107 2.41 -14.58 7.39
C ARG A 107 3.32 -13.67 8.19
N ALA A 108 3.77 -14.14 9.34
CA ALA A 108 4.84 -13.45 10.06
C ALA A 108 6.13 -13.45 9.23
N GLY A 109 6.91 -12.37 9.35
CA GLY A 109 8.13 -12.21 8.57
C GLY A 109 8.73 -10.83 8.80
N ARG A 110 9.30 -10.25 7.73
CA ARG A 110 9.89 -8.92 7.78
C ARG A 110 9.40 -8.07 6.63
N ILE A 111 9.19 -6.79 6.88
CA ILE A 111 9.11 -5.76 5.85
C ILE A 111 10.46 -5.06 5.80
N VAL A 112 11.01 -4.91 4.60
CA VAL A 112 12.27 -4.20 4.37
C VAL A 112 12.00 -3.01 3.47
N VAL A 113 12.43 -1.83 3.92
CA VAL A 113 12.40 -0.57 3.18
C VAL A 113 13.83 -0.22 2.80
N ASP A 114 14.12 -0.19 1.51
CA ASP A 114 15.38 0.34 0.97
C ASP A 114 15.14 1.79 0.50
N TRP A 115 15.75 2.74 1.20
CA TRP A 115 15.67 4.17 0.92
C TRP A 115 16.61 4.53 -0.24
N LYS A 116 16.11 5.27 -1.23
CA LYS A 116 16.93 5.78 -2.35
C LYS A 116 17.34 7.25 -2.17
N ALA A 117 17.02 7.81 -1.00
CA ALA A 117 17.47 9.11 -0.53
C ALA A 117 17.88 9.00 0.95
N PRO A 118 18.81 9.84 1.44
CA PRO A 118 19.17 9.88 2.86
C PRO A 118 17.95 10.20 3.74
N VAL A 119 17.73 9.36 4.75
CA VAL A 119 16.69 9.56 5.77
C VAL A 119 17.29 9.43 7.16
N ARG A 120 16.61 10.00 8.16
CA ARG A 120 16.98 9.91 9.57
C ARG A 120 15.73 9.80 10.44
N GLY A 121 15.94 9.45 11.70
CA GLY A 121 14.85 9.40 12.70
C GLY A 121 13.75 8.42 12.33
N VAL A 122 14.11 7.29 11.71
CA VAL A 122 13.13 6.27 11.33
C VAL A 122 12.62 5.57 12.60
N GLU A 123 11.37 5.80 12.94
CA GLU A 123 10.72 5.24 14.13
C GLU A 123 9.39 4.59 13.81
N ARG A 124 9.01 3.57 14.59
CA ARG A 124 7.65 3.01 14.51
C ARG A 124 6.70 3.88 15.31
N VAL A 125 5.56 4.15 14.72
CA VAL A 125 4.47 4.89 15.35
C VAL A 125 3.16 4.12 15.21
N ASP A 126 2.19 4.44 16.05
CA ASP A 126 0.82 3.94 15.89
C ASP A 126 0.08 4.69 14.77
N LEU A 127 -1.22 4.37 14.59
CA LEU A 127 -2.03 5.01 13.55
C LEU A 127 -2.26 6.51 13.78
N LEU A 128 -2.06 7.01 15.01
CA LEU A 128 -2.13 8.41 15.41
C LEU A 128 -0.74 9.06 15.48
N GLU A 129 0.27 8.42 14.88
CA GLU A 129 1.65 8.92 14.80
C GLU A 129 2.37 9.05 16.15
N ARG A 130 1.87 8.36 17.18
CA ARG A 130 2.50 8.34 18.50
C ARG A 130 3.60 7.27 18.53
N PRO A 131 4.80 7.56 19.08
CA PRO A 131 5.89 6.60 19.14
C PRO A 131 5.50 5.30 19.83
N LEU A 132 5.88 4.18 19.22
CA LEU A 132 5.74 2.85 19.81
C LEU A 132 7.00 2.47 20.59
N ALA A 133 6.87 1.51 21.50
CA ALA A 133 8.01 0.98 22.25
C ALA A 133 9.09 0.46 21.29
N ALA A 134 10.37 0.73 21.63
CA ALA A 134 11.50 0.28 20.84
C ALA A 134 11.54 -1.25 20.75
N GLY A 135 11.85 -1.77 19.56
CA GLY A 135 11.87 -3.19 19.24
C GLY A 135 11.19 -3.46 17.91
N ARG A 136 11.63 -4.52 17.21
CA ARG A 136 11.07 -4.95 15.91
C ARG A 136 11.24 -3.95 14.75
N CYS A 137 12.08 -2.93 14.89
CA CYS A 137 12.49 -2.02 13.82
C CYS A 137 13.97 -1.70 13.98
N SER A 138 14.72 -1.83 12.90
CA SER A 138 16.15 -1.49 12.83
C SER A 138 16.39 -0.65 11.58
N HIS A 139 17.22 0.37 11.69
CA HIS A 139 17.61 1.23 10.58
C HIS A 139 19.13 1.29 10.50
N GLU A 140 19.68 0.85 9.38
CA GLU A 140 21.13 0.75 9.13
C GLU A 140 21.43 1.29 7.73
N GLY A 141 22.15 2.41 7.65
CA GLY A 141 22.48 3.07 6.39
C GLY A 141 21.22 3.45 5.61
N ALA A 142 21.06 2.88 4.42
CA ALA A 142 19.92 3.13 3.54
C ALA A 142 18.77 2.10 3.71
N ARG A 143 18.80 1.25 4.75
CA ARG A 143 17.85 0.16 4.94
C ARG A 143 17.13 0.25 6.28
N THR A 144 15.81 0.07 6.27
CA THR A 144 15.01 -0.17 7.48
C THR A 144 14.36 -1.54 7.41
N THR A 145 14.51 -2.35 8.48
CA THR A 145 13.90 -3.67 8.60
C THR A 145 12.92 -3.69 9.76
N ILE A 146 11.69 -4.13 9.51
CA ILE A 146 10.61 -4.22 10.49
C ILE A 146 10.17 -5.69 10.60
N GLU A 147 10.18 -6.24 11.80
CA GLU A 147 9.53 -7.54 12.03
C GLU A 147 8.02 -7.34 12.08
N VAL A 148 7.28 -8.22 11.43
CA VAL A 148 5.81 -8.16 11.32
C VAL A 148 5.16 -9.50 11.62
N GLY A 149 4.01 -9.46 12.28
CA GLY A 149 3.08 -10.58 12.40
C GLY A 149 2.16 -10.69 11.18
N ALA A 150 1.37 -11.76 11.13
CA ALA A 150 0.34 -11.93 10.11
C ALA A 150 -0.66 -10.77 10.14
N PHE A 151 -0.91 -10.14 8.97
CA PHE A 151 -1.82 -9.00 8.81
C PHE A 151 -1.52 -7.77 9.67
N GLU A 152 -0.28 -7.64 10.17
CA GLU A 152 0.10 -6.48 10.98
C GLU A 152 0.21 -5.22 10.13
N ILE A 153 -0.39 -4.12 10.62
CA ILE A 153 -0.20 -2.79 10.08
C ILE A 153 1.04 -2.16 10.73
N VAL A 154 1.94 -1.64 9.89
CA VAL A 154 3.15 -0.93 10.30
C VAL A 154 3.05 0.51 9.84
N THR A 155 3.30 1.45 10.75
CA THR A 155 3.48 2.86 10.42
C THR A 155 4.88 3.28 10.86
N LEU A 156 5.63 3.87 9.94
CA LEU A 156 6.94 4.48 10.17
C LEU A 156 6.83 5.98 10.03
N ARG A 157 7.51 6.69 10.92
CA ARG A 157 7.81 8.12 10.77
C ARG A 157 9.29 8.28 10.50
N PHE A 158 9.66 9.20 9.61
CA PHE A 158 11.05 9.50 9.27
C PHE A 158 11.19 10.93 8.74
N GLU A 159 12.42 11.44 8.68
CA GLU A 159 12.75 12.72 8.06
C GLU A 159 13.68 12.51 6.86
N ARG A 160 13.47 13.25 5.76
CA ARG A 160 14.44 13.30 4.66
C ARG A 160 15.58 14.23 5.03
N VAL A 161 16.82 13.80 4.79
CA VAL A 161 17.99 14.69 4.90
C VAL A 161 18.18 15.38 3.55
N ALA A 162 18.35 16.70 3.58
CA ALA A 162 18.58 17.52 2.39
C ALA A 162 20.00 17.30 1.84
#